data_AF-A0A7V7ZHM2-F1
#
_entry.id   AF-A0A7V7ZHM2-F1
#
_cell.length_a   1.000
_cell.length_b   1.000
_cell.length_c   1.000
_cell.angle_alpha   90.00
_cell.angle_beta   90.00
_cell.angle_gamma   90.00
#
_symmetry.space_group_name_H-M   'P 1'
#
loop_
_entity.id
_entity.type
_entity.pdbx_description
1 polymer ?
#
loop_
_entity_poly.entity_id
_entity_poly.type
_entity_poly.pdbx_seq_one_letter_code
_entity_poly.pdbx_strand_id
1 'polypeptide(L)'
;MMRRFQGHPARAYRIPIRLVEAAYGAGNFDDAGDEIAAALADLADYPGQVVCRFAFDCAHHNPWYHALVVGVAGLPEALHASFAARLAALGLPPEGRQVSYMPWGR
;
A
#
# COMPACT_ATOMS: atom_id res chain seq x y z
N MET A 1 -8.89 0.03 20.71
CA MET A 1 -9.50 -1.26 20.30
C MET A 1 -9.35 -1.39 18.78
N MET A 2 -8.31 -2.07 18.30
CA MET A 2 -8.09 -2.29 16.86
C MET A 2 -9.01 -3.44 16.39
N ARG A 3 -10.07 -3.12 15.64
CA ARG A 3 -10.89 -4.14 14.98
C ARG A 3 -10.05 -4.80 13.88
N ARG A 4 -9.66 -6.05 14.10
CA ARG A 4 -9.11 -6.93 13.06
C ARG A 4 -10.24 -7.31 12.11
N PHE A 5 -10.23 -6.79 10.89
CA PHE A 5 -11.09 -7.32 9.83
C PHE A 5 -10.44 -8.59 9.26
N GLN A 6 -11.18 -9.70 9.21
CA GLN A 6 -10.78 -10.97 8.60
C GLN A 6 -11.05 -10.98 7.08
N GLY A 7 -10.83 -9.84 6.40
CA GLY A 7 -10.99 -9.73 4.95
C GLY A 7 -9.63 -9.74 4.26
N HIS A 8 -9.47 -10.56 3.25
CA HIS A 8 -8.31 -10.48 2.37
C HIS A 8 -8.29 -9.13 1.64
N PRO A 9 -7.12 -8.46 1.50
CA PRO A 9 -7.05 -7.22 0.75
C PRO A 9 -7.49 -7.47 -0.69
N ALA A 10 -8.42 -6.65 -1.18
CA ALA A 10 -9.00 -6.78 -2.51
C ALA A 10 -7.99 -6.37 -3.61
N ARG A 11 -7.05 -5.49 -3.27
CA ARG A 11 -5.97 -5.06 -4.16
C ARG A 11 -4.69 -4.82 -3.38
N ALA A 12 -3.55 -5.12 -3.99
CA ALA A 12 -2.23 -4.79 -3.47
C ALA A 12 -1.48 -3.84 -4.40
N TYR A 13 -0.80 -2.86 -3.82
CA TYR A 13 0.10 -1.92 -4.49
C TYR A 13 1.52 -2.24 -4.08
N ARG A 14 2.42 -2.40 -5.05
CA ARG A 14 3.84 -2.66 -4.81
C ARG A 14 4.62 -1.38 -5.07
N ILE A 15 5.33 -0.90 -4.07
CA ILE A 15 6.12 0.32 -4.13
C ILE A 15 7.57 -0.06 -3.82
N PRO A 16 8.53 0.17 -4.73
CA PRO A 16 9.93 -0.14 -4.47
C PRO A 16 10.44 0.58 -3.23
N ILE A 17 11.13 -0.14 -2.35
CA ILE A 17 11.70 0.43 -1.11
C ILE A 17 12.60 1.62 -1.44
N ARG A 18 13.40 1.51 -2.50
CA ARG A 18 14.27 2.60 -2.97
C ARG A 18 13.53 3.92 -3.26
N LEU A 19 12.27 3.86 -3.70
CA LEU A 19 11.48 5.07 -3.96
C LEU A 19 10.94 5.65 -2.66
N VAL A 20 10.56 4.80 -1.71
CA VAL A 20 10.20 5.23 -0.35
C VAL A 20 11.38 5.94 0.30
N GLU A 21 12.56 5.33 0.27
CA GLU A 21 13.77 5.91 0.87
C GLU A 21 14.23 7.18 0.17
N ALA A 22 14.01 7.30 -1.14
CA ALA A 22 14.31 8.53 -1.87
C ALA A 22 13.37 9.69 -1.51
N ALA A 23 12.09 9.40 -1.23
CA ALA A 23 11.09 10.41 -0.91
C ALA A 23 11.08 10.81 0.58
N TYR A 24 11.29 9.85 1.48
CA TYR A 24 11.12 10.04 2.93
C TYR A 24 12.43 9.94 3.72
N GLY A 25 13.52 9.45 3.11
CA GLY A 25 14.77 9.15 3.78
C GLY A 25 14.92 7.65 4.10
N ALA A 26 16.18 7.20 4.23
CA ALA A 26 16.49 5.79 4.48
C ALA A 26 15.82 5.30 5.77
N GLY A 27 15.06 4.20 5.68
CA GLY A 27 14.36 3.60 6.82
C GLY A 27 13.07 4.28 7.28
N ASN A 28 12.67 5.41 6.70
CA ASN A 28 11.48 6.17 7.11
C ASN A 28 10.18 5.59 6.51
N PHE A 29 9.91 4.32 6.78
CA PHE A 29 8.73 3.61 6.30
C PHE A 29 7.45 3.96 7.07
N ASP A 30 7.59 4.38 8.33
CA ASP A 30 6.44 4.79 9.17
C ASP A 30 5.84 6.09 8.64
N ASP A 31 6.66 7.12 8.38
CA ASP A 31 6.21 8.38 7.77
C ASP A 31 5.54 8.16 6.41
N ALA A 32 6.14 7.32 5.57
CA ALA A 32 5.55 6.94 4.29
C ALA A 32 4.21 6.19 4.49
N GLY A 33 4.13 5.32 5.51
CA GLY A 33 2.93 4.59 5.87
C GLY A 33 1.78 5.50 6.30
N ASP A 34 2.08 6.52 7.11
CA ASP A 34 1.10 7.52 7.57
C ASP A 34 0.55 8.35 6.41
N GLU A 35 1.40 8.84 5.51
CA GLU A 35 0.97 9.59 4.32
C GLU A 35 0.15 8.71 3.35
N ILE A 36 0.54 7.45 3.16
CA ILE A 36 -0.23 6.49 2.35
C ILE A 36 -1.61 6.24 2.98
N ALA A 37 -1.67 6.06 4.30
CA ALA A 37 -2.92 5.83 5.03
C ALA A 37 -3.83 7.06 4.95
N ALA A 38 -3.28 8.26 5.09
CA ALA A 38 -4.00 9.52 4.93
C ALA A 38 -4.55 9.67 3.50
N ALA A 39 -3.73 9.42 2.49
CA ALA A 39 -4.14 9.47 1.08
C ALA A 39 -5.26 8.48 0.74
N LEU A 40 -5.28 7.31 1.42
CA LEU A 40 -6.37 6.34 1.31
C LEU A 40 -7.63 6.79 2.05
N ALA A 41 -7.48 7.33 3.27
CA ALA A 41 -8.59 7.78 4.11
C ALA A 41 -9.36 8.94 3.47
N ASP A 42 -8.68 9.83 2.75
CA ASP A 42 -9.30 10.92 1.98
C ASP A 42 -10.26 10.43 0.86
N LEU A 43 -10.16 9.17 0.47
CA LEU A 43 -11.06 8.55 -0.51
C LEU A 43 -12.23 7.81 0.14
N ALA A 44 -12.31 7.80 1.48
CA ALA A 44 -13.40 7.21 2.22
C ALA A 44 -14.52 8.23 2.45
N ASP A 45 -15.75 7.80 2.24
CA ASP A 45 -16.98 8.51 2.60
C ASP A 45 -17.23 8.50 4.11
N TYR A 46 -16.75 7.47 4.82
CA TYR A 46 -16.91 7.36 6.28
C TYR A 46 -15.74 6.65 6.98
N PRO A 47 -15.51 6.93 8.28
CA PRO A 47 -14.43 6.30 9.05
C PRO A 47 -14.53 4.77 9.06
N GLY A 48 -13.44 4.11 8.67
CA GLY A 48 -13.34 2.65 8.65
C GLY A 48 -13.94 1.96 7.41
N GLN A 49 -14.40 2.71 6.41
CA GLN A 49 -14.79 2.15 5.11
C GLN A 49 -13.63 1.44 4.42
N VAL A 50 -12.45 2.08 4.46
CA VAL A 50 -11.22 1.59 3.83
C VAL A 50 -10.23 1.17 4.91
N VAL A 51 -9.48 0.11 4.63
CA VAL A 51 -8.44 -0.40 5.51
C VAL A 51 -7.21 -0.71 4.66
N CYS A 52 -6.03 -0.34 5.16
CA CYS A 52 -4.76 -0.75 4.58
C CYS A 52 -3.97 -1.68 5.51
N ARG A 53 -3.14 -2.53 4.91
CA ARG A 53 -2.13 -3.34 5.58
C ARG A 53 -0.82 -3.20 4.84
N PHE A 54 0.25 -3.02 5.60
CA PHE A 54 1.61 -2.93 5.09
C PHE A 54 2.33 -4.27 5.28
N ALA A 55 3.18 -4.60 4.31
CA ALA A 55 4.12 -5.71 4.37
C ALA A 55 5.34 -5.38 3.53
N PHE A 56 6.46 -6.06 3.78
CA PHE A 56 7.64 -5.97 2.94
C PHE A 56 7.79 -7.25 2.11
N ASP A 57 8.01 -7.09 0.81
CA ASP A 57 8.48 -8.17 -0.05
C ASP A 57 9.99 -8.02 -0.22
N CYS A 58 10.73 -8.81 0.55
CA CYS A 58 12.20 -8.89 0.51
C CYS A 58 12.68 -10.28 0.07
N ALA A 59 11.84 -11.05 -0.62
CA ALA A 59 12.15 -12.43 -0.99
C ALA A 59 13.34 -12.53 -1.96
N HIS A 60 13.54 -11.51 -2.80
CA HIS A 60 14.65 -11.47 -3.74
C HIS A 60 15.96 -11.08 -3.03
N HIS A 61 17.07 -11.73 -3.37
CA HIS A 61 18.37 -11.46 -2.73
C HIS A 61 18.92 -10.05 -3.00
N ASN A 62 18.66 -9.51 -4.19
CA ASN A 62 19.05 -8.13 -4.54
C ASN A 62 18.01 -7.12 -3.98
N PRO A 63 18.40 -6.19 -3.10
CA PRO A 63 17.52 -5.18 -2.48
C PRO A 63 16.82 -4.25 -3.47
N TRP A 64 17.36 -4.12 -4.69
CA TRP A 64 16.72 -3.34 -5.75
C TRP A 64 15.28 -3.80 -6.05
N TYR A 65 14.99 -5.08 -5.83
CA TYR A 65 13.68 -5.68 -6.06
C TYR A 65 12.80 -5.72 -4.81
N HIS A 66 13.27 -5.16 -3.68
CA HIS A 66 12.47 -5.11 -2.47
C HIS A 66 11.37 -4.06 -2.59
N ALA A 67 10.19 -4.39 -2.08
CA ALA A 67 9.03 -3.53 -2.17
C ALA A 67 8.27 -3.43 -0.85
N LEU A 68 7.77 -2.24 -0.55
CA LEU A 68 6.65 -2.04 0.35
C LEU A 68 5.37 -2.45 -0.38
N VAL A 69 4.61 -3.36 0.23
CA VAL A 69 3.33 -3.85 -0.28
C VAL A 69 2.20 -3.27 0.56
N VAL A 70 1.32 -2.51 -0.09
CA VAL A 70 0.14 -1.91 0.53
C VAL A 70 -1.09 -2.68 0.07
N GLY A 71 -1.63 -3.54 0.94
CA GLY A 71 -2.90 -4.21 0.72
C GLY A 71 -4.05 -3.31 1.13
N VAL A 72 -5.03 -3.10 0.24
CA VAL A 72 -6.19 -2.23 0.46
C VAL A 72 -7.48 -3.06 0.40
N ALA A 73 -8.37 -2.83 1.35
CA ALA A 73 -9.71 -3.41 1.41
C ALA A 73 -10.77 -2.31 1.57
N GLY A 74 -11.97 -2.55 1.03
CA GLY A 74 -13.12 -1.65 1.17
C GLY A 74 -13.12 -0.42 0.25
N LEU A 75 -12.05 -0.20 -0.53
CA LEU A 75 -12.02 0.88 -1.53
C LEU A 75 -12.85 0.48 -2.77
N PRO A 76 -13.83 1.30 -3.20
CA PRO A 76 -14.57 1.06 -4.44
C PRO A 76 -13.65 0.99 -5.67
N GLU A 77 -14.00 0.11 -6.62
CA GLU A 77 -13.18 -0.16 -7.80
C GLU A 77 -12.83 1.12 -8.59
N ALA A 78 -13.80 2.02 -8.74
CA ALA A 78 -13.63 3.29 -9.45
C ALA A 78 -12.60 4.25 -8.81
N LEU A 79 -12.30 4.09 -7.51
CA LEU A 79 -11.39 4.97 -6.78
C LEU A 79 -9.95 4.45 -6.75
N HIS A 80 -9.68 3.23 -7.22
CA HIS A 80 -8.33 2.69 -7.24
C HIS A 80 -7.37 3.46 -8.15
N ALA A 81 -7.88 4.05 -9.24
CA ALA A 81 -7.09 4.93 -10.11
C ALA A 81 -6.72 6.24 -9.40
N SER A 82 -7.67 6.84 -8.67
CA SER A 82 -7.42 8.03 -7.85
C SER A 82 -6.40 7.75 -6.74
N PHE A 83 -6.48 6.59 -6.10
CA PHE A 83 -5.50 6.20 -5.09
C PHE A 83 -4.10 6.00 -5.70
N ALA A 84 -3.99 5.34 -6.86
CA ALA A 84 -2.71 5.20 -7.56
C ALA A 84 -2.10 6.57 -7.96
N ALA A 85 -2.94 7.52 -8.38
CA ALA A 85 -2.50 8.87 -8.70
C ALA A 85 -2.00 9.63 -7.47
N ARG A 86 -2.66 9.48 -6.31
CA ARG A 86 -2.20 10.05 -5.03
C ARG A 86 -0.87 9.45 -4.59
N LEU A 87 -0.69 8.13 -4.71
CA LEU A 87 0.60 7.47 -4.45
C LEU A 87 1.71 8.04 -5.35
N ALA A 88 1.43 8.22 -6.64
CA ALA A 88 2.39 8.85 -7.55
C ALA A 88 2.72 10.30 -7.17
N ALA A 89 1.74 11.07 -6.69
CA ALA A 89 1.96 12.44 -6.21
C ALA A 89 2.84 12.51 -4.94
N LEU A 90 2.83 11.45 -4.12
CA LEU A 90 3.74 11.27 -2.99
C LEU A 90 5.15 10.81 -3.40
N GLY A 91 5.44 10.69 -4.70
CA GLY A 91 6.70 10.12 -5.20
C GLY A 91 6.77 8.59 -5.11
N LEU A 92 5.63 7.92 -4.87
CA LEU A 92 5.53 6.47 -4.65
C LEU A 92 4.70 5.77 -5.74
N PRO A 93 5.05 5.91 -7.03
CA PRO A 93 4.29 5.27 -8.10
C PRO A 93 4.33 3.74 -7.93
N PRO A 94 3.17 3.07 -7.90
CA PRO A 94 3.13 1.62 -7.77
C PRO A 94 3.64 0.94 -9.05
N GLU A 95 4.42 -0.13 -8.89
CA GLU A 95 4.91 -0.96 -10.00
C GLU A 95 3.86 -2.00 -10.43
N GLY A 96 3.61 -2.07 -11.74
CA GLY A 96 3.00 -3.23 -12.39
C GLY A 96 1.54 -3.53 -12.05
N ARG A 97 0.94 -4.45 -12.83
CA ARG A 97 -0.48 -4.82 -12.75
C ARG A 97 -0.80 -5.44 -11.38
N GLN A 98 -1.94 -5.02 -10.83
CA GLN A 98 -2.62 -5.59 -9.67
C GLN A 98 -2.29 -7.07 -9.46
N VAL A 99 -1.63 -7.38 -8.36
CA VAL A 99 -1.53 -8.76 -7.91
C VAL A 99 -2.90 -9.12 -7.34
N SER A 100 -3.62 -10.05 -7.96
CA SER A 100 -4.69 -10.77 -7.26
C SER A 100 -4.08 -11.36 -6.01
N TYR A 101 -4.60 -10.96 -4.86
CA TYR A 101 -4.13 -11.47 -3.57
C TYR A 101 -4.18 -13.00 -3.59
N MET A 102 -3.02 -13.64 -3.57
CA MET A 102 -2.92 -15.05 -3.19
C MET A 102 -2.83 -15.10 -1.67
N PRO A 103 -3.68 -15.91 -0.99
CA PRO A 103 -3.62 -16.05 0.44
C PRO A 103 -2.23 -16.55 0.83
N TRP A 104 -1.61 -15.81 1.76
CA TRP A 104 -0.47 -16.30 2.52
C TRP A 104 -0.82 -17.71 3.03
N GLY A 105 0.06 -18.66 2.74
CA GLY A 105 -0.18 -20.08 2.94
C GLY A 105 -0.53 -20.45 4.39
N ARG A 106 -1.39 -21.47 4.47
CA ARG A 106 -1.89 -22.26 5.60
C ARG A 106 -1.30 -22.02 6.98
#